data_AF-A0AAN0S541-F1
#
_entry.id   AF-A0AAN0S541-F1
#
_cell.length_a   1.000
_cell.length_b   1.000
_cell.length_c   1.000
_cell.angle_alpha   90.00
_cell.angle_beta   90.00
_cell.angle_gamma   90.00
#
_symmetry.space_group_name_H-M   'P 1'
#
loop_
_entity.id
_entity.type
_entity.pdbx_description
1 polymer ?
#
loop_
_entity_poly.entity_id
_entity_poly.type
_entity_poly.pdbx_seq_one_letter_code
_entity_poly.pdbx_strand_id
1 'polypeptide(L)'
;MPNAYIFNASGVAISVSVNNGSFLSVNAADSTSWVPSVPATQPTFVNNTNFGNGQLGLGANTITLYPSTSGPASSANFTLNIPTNVTVSSLQLYLFWKDAKDVSFAVLNGGQFIQVSPANIS
;
A
#
# COMPACT_ATOMS: atom_id res chain seq x y z
N MET A 1 14.46 12.00 -6.67
CA MET A 1 14.39 10.61 -6.14
C MET A 1 13.01 10.07 -6.47
N PRO A 2 12.88 8.79 -6.84
CA PRO A 2 11.56 8.23 -7.12
C PRO A 2 10.67 8.27 -5.87
N ASN A 3 9.41 8.64 -6.06
CA ASN A 3 8.43 8.76 -4.97
C ASN A 3 7.55 7.52 -4.92
N ALA A 4 7.12 7.13 -3.72
CA ALA A 4 6.03 6.18 -3.53
C ALA A 4 4.82 6.86 -2.92
N TYR A 5 3.64 6.43 -3.35
CA TYR A 5 2.37 6.94 -2.85
C TYR A 5 1.46 5.78 -2.46
N ILE A 6 0.83 5.91 -1.28
CA ILE A 6 -0.22 5.00 -0.83
C ILE A 6 -1.56 5.71 -0.98
N PHE A 7 -2.50 5.04 -1.63
CA PHE A 7 -3.86 5.50 -1.83
C PHE A 7 -4.82 4.52 -1.18
N ASN A 8 -5.70 5.02 -0.31
CA ASN A 8 -6.85 4.27 0.16
C ASN A 8 -8.05 4.56 -0.74
N ALA A 9 -8.47 3.54 -1.48
CA ALA A 9 -9.65 3.60 -2.35
C ALA A 9 -10.91 3.02 -1.66
N SER A 10 -10.84 2.74 -0.36
CA SER A 10 -11.90 2.10 0.42
C SER A 10 -12.81 3.13 1.08
N GLY A 11 -14.07 2.75 1.34
CA GLY A 11 -15.05 3.58 2.05
C GLY A 11 -14.81 3.73 3.56
N VAL A 12 -13.74 3.12 4.09
CA VAL A 12 -13.34 3.22 5.51
C VAL A 12 -11.90 3.71 5.60
N ALA A 13 -11.57 4.42 6.68
CA ALA A 13 -10.19 4.78 6.96
C ALA A 13 -9.39 3.53 7.35
N ILE A 14 -8.14 3.47 6.92
CA ILE A 14 -7.23 2.35 7.16
C ILE A 14 -5.94 2.84 7.79
N SER A 15 -5.29 1.96 8.54
CA SER A 15 -3.91 2.12 8.98
C SER A 15 -3.04 1.15 8.20
N VAL A 16 -1.93 1.64 7.65
CA VAL A 16 -1.04 0.87 6.77
C VAL A 16 0.38 0.91 7.30
N SER A 17 1.04 -0.24 7.40
CA SER A 17 2.46 -0.36 7.68
C SER A 17 3.17 -1.02 6.48
N VAL A 18 4.36 -0.52 6.20
CA VAL A 18 5.26 -1.03 5.16
C VAL A 18 6.47 -1.66 5.85
N ASN A 19 6.78 -2.92 5.54
CA ASN A 19 7.97 -3.63 6.02
C ASN A 19 8.18 -3.48 7.54
N ASN A 20 7.12 -3.69 8.33
CA ASN A 20 7.13 -3.52 9.80
C ASN A 20 7.51 -2.11 10.30
N GLY A 21 7.32 -1.08 9.46
CA GLY A 21 7.45 0.32 9.85
C GLY A 21 6.29 0.82 10.71
N SER A 22 6.34 2.09 11.07
CA SER A 22 5.23 2.76 11.74
C SER A 22 3.97 2.75 10.88
N PHE A 23 2.81 2.66 11.53
CA PHE A 23 1.53 2.74 10.83
C PHE A 23 1.24 4.18 10.37
N LEU A 24 0.84 4.30 9.11
CA LEU A 24 0.33 5.51 8.48
C LEU A 24 -1.20 5.45 8.49
N SER A 25 -1.84 6.48 9.06
CA SER A 25 -3.29 6.62 8.97
C SER A 25 -3.68 7.21 7.61
N VAL A 26 -4.63 6.58 6.94
CA VAL A 26 -5.15 7.01 5.63
C VAL A 26 -6.66 7.10 5.74
N ASN A 27 -7.22 8.28 5.48
CA ASN A 27 -8.66 8.50 5.51
C ASN A 27 -9.38 7.62 4.48
N ALA A 28 -10.70 7.47 4.62
CA ALA A 28 -11.54 6.86 3.60
C ALA A 28 -11.45 7.65 2.28
N ALA A 29 -11.71 6.99 1.16
CA ALA A 29 -11.95 7.68 -0.11
C ALA A 29 -13.17 8.60 0.00
N ASP A 30 -13.17 9.69 -0.77
CA ASP A 30 -14.32 10.57 -0.85
C ASP A 30 -15.49 9.83 -1.51
N SER A 31 -16.61 9.69 -0.79
CA SER A 31 -17.74 8.88 -1.24
C SER A 31 -18.56 9.51 -2.37
N THR A 32 -18.36 10.81 -2.64
CA THR A 32 -19.11 11.55 -3.67
C THR A 32 -18.36 11.56 -5.00
N SER A 33 -17.05 11.74 -4.94
CA SER A 33 -16.16 11.87 -6.10
C SER A 33 -15.33 10.61 -6.37
N TRP A 34 -15.37 9.62 -5.48
CA TRP A 34 -14.56 8.40 -5.53
C TRP A 34 -13.05 8.66 -5.63
N VAL A 35 -12.60 9.81 -5.11
CA VAL A 35 -11.18 10.16 -5.07
C VAL A 35 -10.51 9.42 -3.90
N PRO A 36 -9.46 8.63 -4.15
CA PRO A 36 -8.71 7.97 -3.09
C PRO A 36 -8.02 8.97 -2.16
N SER A 37 -7.97 8.63 -0.89
CA SER A 37 -7.25 9.41 0.13
C SER A 37 -5.80 8.97 0.26
N VAL A 38 -4.94 9.86 0.75
CA VAL A 38 -3.51 9.62 0.97
C VAL A 38 -3.11 9.91 2.42
N PRO A 39 -2.06 9.25 2.96
CA PRO A 39 -1.54 9.63 4.28
C PRO A 39 -0.87 11.01 4.24
N ALA A 40 -0.77 11.66 5.41
CA ALA A 40 -0.07 12.93 5.55
C ALA A 40 1.42 12.83 5.17
N THR A 41 2.04 11.69 5.48
CA THR A 41 3.43 11.37 5.12
C THR A 41 3.45 10.12 4.27
N GLN A 42 4.11 10.20 3.11
CA GLN A 42 4.28 9.07 2.22
C GLN A 42 5.46 8.18 2.66
N PRO A 43 5.43 6.88 2.38
CA PRO A 43 6.58 6.03 2.60
C PRO A 43 7.74 6.43 1.68
N THR A 44 8.96 6.28 2.19
CA THR A 44 10.16 6.46 1.36
C THR A 44 10.28 5.29 0.40
N PHE A 45 10.61 5.57 -0.87
CA PHE A 45 10.99 4.55 -1.82
C PHE A 45 12.51 4.51 -2.01
N VAL A 46 13.08 3.31 -1.99
CA VAL A 46 14.49 3.04 -2.22
C VAL A 46 14.61 2.16 -3.47
N ASN A 47 15.27 2.68 -4.50
CA ASN A 47 15.40 1.98 -5.78
C ASN A 47 16.49 0.89 -5.77
N ASN A 48 16.44 -0.02 -4.80
CA ASN A 48 17.30 -1.19 -4.67
C ASN A 48 16.60 -2.29 -3.84
N THR A 49 17.28 -3.42 -3.63
CA THR A 49 16.76 -4.55 -2.84
C THR A 49 17.15 -4.52 -1.35
N ASN A 50 17.79 -3.44 -0.89
CA ASN A 50 18.23 -3.27 0.49
C ASN A 50 17.50 -2.05 1.10
N PHE A 51 16.27 -2.31 1.53
CA PHE A 51 15.38 -1.33 2.16
C PHE A 51 15.08 -1.73 3.60
N GLY A 52 14.88 -0.73 4.46
CA GLY A 52 14.58 -0.92 5.87
C GLY A 52 13.09 -0.84 6.19
N ASN A 53 12.79 -0.85 7.49
CA ASN A 53 11.42 -0.73 7.97
C ASN A 53 10.79 0.61 7.55
N GLY A 54 9.55 0.57 7.10
CA GLY A 54 8.82 1.76 6.62
C GLY A 54 9.22 2.24 5.22
N GLN A 55 10.14 1.55 4.55
CA GLN A 55 10.59 1.88 3.20
C GLN A 55 10.08 0.85 2.20
N LEU A 56 9.60 1.31 1.05
CA LEU A 56 9.33 0.45 -0.10
C LEU A 56 10.62 0.30 -0.92
N GLY A 57 10.88 -0.88 -1.45
CA GLY A 57 11.99 -1.09 -2.38
C GLY A 57 11.75 -2.18 -3.41
N LEU A 58 12.75 -2.44 -4.25
CA LEU A 58 12.64 -3.47 -5.30
C LEU A 58 12.62 -4.86 -4.66
N GLY A 59 11.76 -5.74 -5.16
CA GLY A 59 11.52 -7.08 -4.61
C GLY A 59 10.27 -7.15 -3.73
N ALA A 60 10.29 -8.06 -2.76
CA ALA A 60 9.15 -8.37 -1.91
C ALA A 60 9.02 -7.38 -0.74
N ASN A 61 7.89 -6.69 -0.66
CA ASN A 61 7.55 -5.77 0.42
C ASN A 61 6.34 -6.32 1.19
N THR A 62 6.44 -6.38 2.51
CA THR A 62 5.32 -6.76 3.37
C THR A 62 4.46 -5.55 3.65
N ILE A 63 3.18 -5.63 3.33
CA ILE A 63 2.18 -4.60 3.65
C ILE A 63 1.24 -5.18 4.70
N THR A 64 1.10 -4.46 5.81
CA THR A 64 0.13 -4.76 6.86
C THR A 64 -0.89 -3.64 6.89
N LEU A 65 -2.18 -3.97 6.90
CA LEU A 65 -3.22 -2.96 7.07
C LEU A 65 -4.38 -3.45 7.91
N TYR A 66 -5.08 -2.52 8.54
CA TYR A 66 -6.34 -2.77 9.25
C TYR A 66 -7.22 -1.52 9.16
N PRO A 67 -8.55 -1.65 9.28
CA PRO A 67 -9.45 -0.51 9.27
C PRO A 67 -9.45 0.14 10.65
N SER A 68 -9.61 1.46 10.70
CA SER A 68 -9.60 2.23 11.96
C SER A 68 -10.66 1.77 12.97
N THR A 69 -11.69 1.07 12.52
CA THR A 69 -12.82 0.60 13.33
C THR A 69 -12.55 -0.68 14.11
N SER A 70 -11.61 -1.53 13.69
CA SER A 70 -11.35 -2.84 14.32
C SER A 70 -9.93 -2.99 14.87
N GLY A 71 -9.01 -2.11 14.48
CA GLY A 71 -7.65 -2.10 15.00
C GLY A 71 -6.76 -3.27 14.54
N PRO A 72 -5.52 -3.36 15.07
CA PRO A 72 -4.49 -4.29 14.59
C PRO A 72 -4.83 -5.78 14.67
N ALA A 73 -5.74 -6.17 15.58
CA ALA A 73 -6.16 -7.56 15.75
C ALA A 73 -6.91 -8.12 14.52
N SER A 74 -7.44 -7.23 13.67
CA SER A 74 -8.09 -7.59 12.40
C SER A 74 -7.22 -7.19 11.21
N SER A 75 -5.90 -7.32 11.34
CA SER A 75 -4.98 -6.94 10.27
C SER A 75 -4.94 -7.97 9.14
N ALA A 76 -4.86 -7.44 7.93
CA ALA A 76 -4.48 -8.14 6.72
C ALA A 76 -2.98 -7.95 6.49
N ASN A 77 -2.31 -9.01 6.04
CA ASN A 77 -0.93 -8.95 5.58
C ASN A 77 -0.84 -9.49 4.16
N PHE A 78 -0.11 -8.81 3.29
CA PHE A 78 0.18 -9.32 1.95
C PHE A 78 1.57 -8.89 1.48
N THR A 79 2.07 -9.59 0.47
CA THR A 79 3.35 -9.27 -0.17
C THR A 79 3.13 -8.54 -1.48
N LEU A 80 3.71 -7.35 -1.58
CA LEU A 80 3.84 -6.58 -2.82
C LEU A 80 5.20 -6.86 -3.46
N ASN A 81 5.20 -7.37 -4.69
CA ASN A 81 6.44 -7.64 -5.43
C ASN A 81 6.70 -6.56 -6.48
N ILE A 82 7.71 -5.73 -6.26
CA ILE A 82 8.16 -4.71 -7.21
C ILE A 82 9.29 -5.32 -8.06
N PRO A 83 9.21 -5.36 -9.40
CA PRO A 83 10.23 -5.98 -10.23
C PRO A 83 11.61 -5.34 -10.03
N THR A 84 12.66 -6.15 -9.97
CA THR A 84 14.04 -5.68 -9.76
C THR A 84 14.71 -5.20 -11.04
N ASN A 85 14.10 -5.46 -12.20
CA ASN A 85 14.61 -5.15 -13.52
C ASN A 85 13.92 -3.93 -14.17
N VAL A 86 13.11 -3.17 -13.43
CA VAL A 86 12.44 -1.96 -13.92
C VAL A 86 12.98 -0.72 -13.21
N THR A 87 13.10 0.38 -13.95
CA THR A 87 13.34 1.69 -13.35
C THR A 87 12.02 2.24 -12.82
N VAL A 88 11.90 2.34 -11.51
CA VAL A 88 10.74 2.97 -10.86
C VAL A 88 10.94 4.48 -10.87
N SER A 89 10.04 5.20 -11.53
CA SER A 89 10.03 6.68 -11.55
C SER A 89 9.03 7.25 -10.54
N SER A 90 7.86 6.61 -10.41
CA SER A 90 6.84 6.94 -9.42
C SER A 90 6.01 5.70 -9.10
N LEU A 91 6.10 5.21 -7.87
CA LEU A 91 5.33 4.06 -7.41
C LEU A 91 4.00 4.53 -6.83
N GLN A 92 2.90 3.89 -7.23
CA GLN A 92 1.57 4.18 -6.71
C GLN A 92 0.92 2.86 -6.27
N LEU A 93 0.58 2.76 -4.98
CA LEU A 93 -0.07 1.60 -4.38
C LEU A 93 -1.51 1.99 -4.00
N TYR A 94 -2.48 1.42 -4.70
CA TYR A 94 -3.90 1.55 -4.39
C TYR A 94 -4.35 0.37 -3.56
N LEU A 95 -5.01 0.66 -2.44
CA LEU A 95 -5.51 -0.33 -1.49
C LEU A 95 -7.04 -0.32 -1.49
N PHE A 96 -7.61 -1.52 -1.59
CA PHE A 96 -9.04 -1.76 -1.56
C PHE A 96 -9.33 -2.72 -0.42
N TRP A 97 -9.99 -2.21 0.61
CA TRP A 97 -10.37 -2.93 1.81
C TRP A 97 -11.87 -3.17 1.82
N LYS A 98 -12.25 -4.43 1.99
CA LYS A 98 -13.61 -4.82 2.40
C LYS A 98 -13.59 -5.36 3.83
N ASP A 99 -12.74 -6.35 4.09
CA ASP A 99 -12.48 -6.91 5.42
C ASP A 99 -11.10 -7.60 5.46
N ALA A 100 -10.77 -8.21 6.61
CA ALA A 100 -9.47 -8.84 6.84
C ALA A 100 -9.22 -10.10 6.00
N LYS A 101 -10.21 -10.60 5.25
CA LYS A 101 -10.08 -11.71 4.30
C LYS A 101 -10.15 -11.22 2.86
N ASP A 102 -10.87 -10.11 2.63
CA ASP A 102 -11.08 -9.50 1.34
C ASP A 102 -10.32 -8.16 1.22
N VAL A 103 -9.03 -8.26 0.89
CA VAL A 103 -8.20 -7.12 0.51
C VAL A 103 -7.76 -7.28 -0.94
N SER A 104 -7.70 -6.17 -1.68
CA SER A 104 -7.11 -6.13 -3.02
C SER A 104 -6.20 -4.94 -3.14
N PHE A 105 -5.24 -5.03 -4.07
CA PHE A 105 -4.34 -3.91 -4.34
C PHE A 105 -3.96 -3.83 -5.82
N ALA A 106 -3.59 -2.63 -6.24
CA ALA A 106 -2.98 -2.37 -7.54
C ALA A 106 -1.72 -1.53 -7.35
N VAL A 107 -0.63 -1.91 -8.03
CA VAL A 107 0.63 -1.17 -8.04
C VAL A 107 1.00 -0.74 -9.43
N LEU A 108 1.35 0.53 -9.54
CA LEU A 108 1.69 1.19 -10.79
C LEU A 108 3.07 1.85 -10.69
N ASN A 109 3.78 1.90 -11.81
CA ASN A 109 5.00 2.68 -12.02
C ASN A 109 4.73 3.74 -13.10
N GLY A 110 4.72 5.02 -12.73
CA GLY A 110 4.45 6.11 -13.67
C GLY A 110 3.08 5.98 -14.37
N GLY A 111 2.10 5.40 -13.68
CA GLY A 111 0.76 5.11 -14.24
C GLY A 111 0.64 3.79 -15.02
N GLN A 112 1.73 3.04 -15.23
CA GLN A 112 1.68 1.72 -15.85
C GLN A 112 1.57 0.61 -14.80
N PHE A 113 0.72 -0.38 -15.02
CA PHE A 113 0.55 -1.49 -14.08
C PHE A 113 1.82 -2.32 -13.93
N ILE A 114 2.19 -2.60 -12.68
CA ILE A 114 3.21 -3.57 -12.28
C ILE A 114 2.52 -4.88 -11.88
N GLN A 115 1.55 -4.77 -10.97
CA GLN A 115 0.89 -5.91 -10.33
C GLN A 115 -0.53 -5.50 -9.91
N VAL A 116 -1.47 -6.43 -10.06
CA VAL A 116 -2.81 -6.36 -9.47
C VAL A 116 -3.10 -7.71 -8.85
N SER A 117 -3.63 -7.73 -7.63
CA SER A 117 -3.98 -8.98 -6.96
C SER A 117 -5.21 -8.78 -6.07
N PRO A 118 -6.15 -9.74 -6.03
CA PRO A 118 -6.78 -10.04 -4.76
C PRO A 118 -5.68 -10.53 -3.83
N ALA A 119 -5.52 -9.91 -2.66
CA ALA A 119 -4.68 -10.47 -1.62
C ALA A 119 -5.47 -11.64 -1.02
N ASN A 120 -5.27 -12.85 -1.54
CA ASN A 120 -5.73 -14.05 -0.84
C ASN A 120 -4.90 -14.17 0.43
N ILE A 121 -5.50 -13.80 1.55
CA ILE A 121 -4.84 -13.85 2.85
C ILE A 121 -4.98 -15.28 3.36
N SER A 122 -3.88 -16.05 3.26
CA SER A 122 -3.78 -17.40 3.81
C SER A 122 -3.72 -17.38 5.33
#